data_AF-I0RBF4-F1
#
_entry.id   AF-I0RBF4-F1
#
_cell.length_a   1.000
_cell.length_b   1.000
_cell.length_c   1.000
_cell.angle_alpha   90.00
_cell.angle_beta   90.00
_cell.angle_gamma   90.00
#
_symmetry.space_group_name_H-M   'P 1'
#
loop_
_entity.id
_entity.type
_entity.pdbx_description
1 polymer ?
#
loop_
_entity_poly.entity_id
_entity_poly.type
_entity_poly.pdbx_seq_one_letter_code
_entity_poly.pdbx_strand_id
1 'polypeptide(L)'
;MKWIERHQKLTLLIIMLIIAFGIYIWEDVNSYVKLEPESPNGVYLVAQTTGDMRSSTSTVYIKYPNSNKLFKTGVEFGEDEGSALAKPSNRLSIVWIDSHHVSITFKGRDYDRPITKIVEY
;
A
#
# COMPACT_ATOMS: atom_id res chain seq x y z
N MET A 1 46.51 -15.08 -14.19
CA MET A 1 45.23 -15.82 -14.19
C MET A 1 44.38 -15.52 -12.95
N LYS A 2 44.88 -15.78 -11.72
CA LYS A 2 44.12 -15.54 -10.45
C LYS A 2 43.62 -14.10 -10.21
N TRP A 3 44.32 -13.08 -10.73
CA TRP A 3 43.95 -11.67 -10.53
C TRP A 3 42.74 -11.24 -11.36
N ILE A 4 42.66 -11.69 -12.61
CA ILE A 4 41.52 -11.43 -13.51
C ILE A 4 40.27 -12.15 -12.98
N GLU A 5 40.42 -13.41 -12.54
CA GLU A 5 39.33 -14.17 -11.93
C GLU A 5 38.81 -13.54 -10.62
N ARG A 6 39.71 -12.96 -9.80
CA ARG A 6 39.33 -12.29 -8.55
C ARG A 6 38.52 -11.01 -8.82
N HIS A 7 38.92 -10.22 -9.82
CA HIS A 7 38.17 -9.03 -10.23
C HIS A 7 36.82 -9.39 -10.87
N GLN A 8 36.77 -10.41 -11.72
CA GLN A 8 35.51 -10.89 -12.29
C GLN A 8 34.52 -11.34 -11.21
N LYS A 9 35.00 -12.08 -10.19
CA LYS A 9 34.17 -12.49 -9.04
C LYS A 9 33.69 -11.30 -8.21
N LEU A 10 34.55 -10.31 -7.97
CA LEU A 10 34.19 -9.09 -7.25
C LEU A 10 33.14 -8.27 -8.01
N THR A 11 33.31 -8.10 -9.33
CA THR A 11 32.36 -7.40 -10.18
C THR A 11 31.00 -8.09 -10.19
N LEU A 12 30.97 -9.43 -10.29
CA LEU A 12 29.73 -10.21 -10.18
C LEU A 12 29.03 -10.03 -8.83
N LEU A 13 29.78 -10.03 -7.74
CA LEU A 13 29.24 -9.78 -6.39
C LEU A 13 28.62 -8.39 -6.28
N ILE A 14 29.30 -7.35 -6.79
CA ILE A 14 28.80 -5.98 -6.78
C ILE A 14 27.51 -5.86 -7.59
N ILE A 15 27.46 -6.48 -8.78
CA ILE A 15 26.24 -6.49 -9.62
C ILE A 15 25.09 -7.18 -8.89
N MET A 16 25.33 -8.33 -8.26
CA MET A 16 24.30 -9.02 -7.47
C MET A 16 23.77 -8.15 -6.32
N LEU A 17 24.65 -7.44 -5.60
CA LEU A 17 24.25 -6.52 -4.53
C LEU A 17 23.40 -5.37 -5.06
N ILE A 18 23.77 -4.78 -6.21
CA ILE A 18 22.99 -3.71 -6.85
C ILE A 18 21.60 -4.21 -7.25
N ILE A 19 21.51 -5.41 -7.83
CA ILE A 19 20.22 -5.99 -8.23
C ILE A 19 19.36 -6.26 -6.99
N ALA A 20 19.91 -6.90 -5.96
CA ALA A 20 19.19 -7.20 -4.72
C ALA A 20 18.69 -5.92 -4.04
N PHE A 21 19.54 -4.88 -3.98
CA PHE A 21 19.17 -3.58 -3.42
C PHE A 21 18.12 -2.86 -4.28
N GLY A 22 18.21 -2.97 -5.60
CA GLY A 22 17.22 -2.44 -6.53
C GLY A 22 15.84 -3.08 -6.35
N ILE A 23 15.79 -4.41 -6.15
CA ILE A 23 14.56 -5.14 -5.84
C ILE A 23 14.01 -4.67 -4.50
N TYR A 24 14.84 -4.59 -3.46
CA TYR A 24 14.43 -4.13 -2.13
C TYR A 24 13.78 -2.73 -2.16
N ILE A 25 14.41 -1.75 -2.82
CA ILE A 25 13.85 -0.41 -2.95
C ILE A 25 12.55 -0.45 -3.77
N TRP A 26 12.50 -1.24 -4.84
CA TRP A 26 11.31 -1.35 -5.66
C TRP A 26 10.11 -1.93 -4.89
N GLU A 27 10.35 -2.95 -4.06
CA GLU A 27 9.33 -3.53 -3.18
C GLU A 27 8.89 -2.54 -2.11
N ASP A 28 9.82 -1.80 -1.50
CA ASP A 28 9.50 -0.79 -0.48
C ASP A 28 8.63 0.34 -1.06
N VAL A 29 9.02 0.89 -2.21
CA VAL A 29 8.31 1.98 -2.90
C VAL A 29 6.95 1.54 -3.44
N ASN A 30 6.83 0.30 -3.91
CA ASN A 30 5.58 -0.25 -4.43
C ASN A 30 4.81 -1.08 -3.39
N SER A 31 5.21 -1.03 -2.13
CA SER A 31 4.49 -1.72 -1.07
C SER A 31 3.14 -1.02 -0.87
N TYR A 32 2.08 -1.71 -1.28
CA TYR A 32 0.71 -1.33 -0.95
C TYR A 32 0.06 -2.49 -0.20
N VAL A 33 -0.77 -2.14 0.78
CA VAL A 33 -1.55 -3.11 1.54
C VAL A 33 -2.89 -3.27 0.84
N LYS A 34 -3.17 -4.48 0.33
CA LYS A 34 -4.50 -4.82 -0.19
C LYS A 34 -5.50 -4.82 0.97
N LEU A 35 -6.55 -4.02 0.82
CA LEU A 35 -7.65 -3.94 1.76
C LEU A 35 -8.74 -4.93 1.36
N GLU A 36 -9.34 -5.56 2.36
CA GLU A 36 -10.38 -6.57 2.21
C GLU A 36 -11.72 -6.02 2.72
N PRO A 37 -12.86 -6.49 2.16
CA PRO A 37 -12.98 -7.46 1.08
C PRO A 37 -12.79 -6.83 -0.32
N GLU A 38 -12.57 -7.69 -1.32
CA GLU A 38 -12.60 -7.30 -2.73
C GLU A 38 -14.03 -7.11 -3.24
N SER A 39 -14.21 -6.23 -4.22
CA SER A 39 -15.50 -6.00 -4.87
C SER A 39 -15.96 -7.27 -5.60
N PRO A 40 -17.28 -7.50 -5.72
CA PRO A 40 -17.81 -8.57 -6.57
C PRO A 40 -17.29 -8.55 -8.02
N ASN A 41 -16.90 -7.37 -8.51
CA ASN A 41 -16.42 -7.17 -9.89
C ASN A 41 -14.88 -7.25 -10.04
N GLY A 42 -14.17 -7.76 -9.02
CA GLY A 42 -12.70 -7.90 -9.05
C GLY A 42 -11.92 -6.59 -8.87
N VAL A 43 -12.62 -5.51 -8.51
CA VAL A 43 -12.00 -4.23 -8.11
C VAL A 43 -11.61 -4.33 -6.64
N TYR A 44 -10.40 -3.91 -6.27
CA TYR A 44 -9.98 -3.91 -4.87
C TYR A 44 -9.38 -2.57 -4.46
N LEU A 45 -9.46 -2.31 -3.16
CA LEU A 45 -8.84 -1.15 -2.54
C LEU A 45 -7.43 -1.51 -2.08
N VAL A 46 -6.52 -0.56 -2.21
CA VAL A 46 -5.16 -0.67 -1.67
C VAL A 46 -4.85 0.59 -0.86
N ALA A 47 -4.16 0.43 0.26
CA ALA A 47 -3.59 1.54 1.00
C ALA A 47 -2.09 1.62 0.72
N GLN A 48 -1.61 2.78 0.31
CA GLN A 48 -0.17 3.05 0.16
C GLN A 48 0.23 4.11 1.19
N THR A 49 1.20 3.78 2.02
CA THR A 49 1.75 4.71 3.01
C THR A 49 2.90 5.48 2.39
N THR A 50 2.79 6.80 2.40
CA THR A 50 3.88 7.71 2.07
C THR A 50 4.25 8.50 3.31
N GLY A 51 5.51 8.55 3.67
CA GLY A 51 5.96 9.27 4.85
C GLY A 51 7.47 9.44 4.90
N ASP A 52 7.90 10.38 5.72
CA ASP A 52 9.29 10.53 6.14
C ASP A 52 9.43 10.16 7.62
N MET A 53 10.62 10.39 8.21
CA MET A 53 10.86 10.12 9.63
C MET A 53 10.01 10.99 10.59
N ARG A 54 9.28 12.00 10.09
CA ARG A 54 8.52 12.96 10.90
C ARG A 54 7.02 12.79 10.80
N SER A 55 6.53 12.29 9.67
CA SER A 55 5.09 12.11 9.45
C SER A 55 4.85 11.04 8.39
N SER A 56 3.76 10.29 8.54
CA SER A 56 3.30 9.35 7.54
C SER A 56 1.81 9.53 7.26
N THR A 57 1.42 9.29 6.02
CA THR A 57 0.03 9.35 5.59
C THR A 57 -0.24 8.19 4.65
N SER A 58 -1.30 7.44 4.91
CA SER A 58 -1.73 6.35 4.06
C SER A 58 -2.88 6.79 3.18
N THR A 59 -2.69 6.75 1.85
CA THR A 59 -3.73 7.08 0.89
C THR A 59 -4.38 5.80 0.36
N VAL A 60 -5.71 5.79 0.24
CA VAL A 60 -6.45 4.68 -0.38
C VAL A 60 -6.58 4.91 -1.88
N TYR A 61 -6.31 3.86 -2.64
CA TYR A 61 -6.46 3.80 -4.08
C TYR A 61 -7.38 2.66 -4.49
N ILE A 62 -8.07 2.84 -5.62
CA ILE A 62 -8.75 1.79 -6.35
C ILE A 62 -7.76 1.14 -7.32
N LYS A 63 -7.81 -0.19 -7.37
CA LYS A 63 -7.08 -1.01 -8.32
C LYS A 63 -8.07 -1.87 -9.11
N TYR A 64 -8.11 -1.63 -10.42
CA TYR A 64 -8.90 -2.43 -11.35
C TYR A 64 -8.10 -3.67 -11.79
N PRO A 65 -8.76 -4.82 -12.02
CA PRO A 65 -8.08 -6.09 -12.31
C PRO A 65 -7.25 -6.04 -13.60
N ASN A 66 -7.68 -5.24 -14.57
CA ASN A 66 -7.04 -5.12 -15.89
C ASN A 66 -6.14 -3.87 -16.02
N SER A 67 -5.82 -3.18 -14.93
CA SER A 67 -5.02 -1.95 -14.96
C SER A 67 -3.84 -2.01 -14.00
N ASN A 68 -2.66 -1.63 -14.50
CA ASN A 68 -1.49 -1.44 -13.65
C ASN A 68 -1.54 -0.14 -12.85
N LYS A 69 -2.47 0.77 -13.16
CA LYS A 69 -2.59 2.07 -12.50
C LYS A 69 -3.37 1.98 -11.18
N LEU A 70 -3.00 2.83 -10.24
CA LEU A 70 -3.73 3.10 -9.01
C LEU A 70 -4.51 4.40 -9.15
N PHE A 71 -5.79 4.37 -8.80
CA PHE A 71 -6.69 5.53 -8.90
C PHE A 71 -6.95 6.08 -7.49
N LYS A 72 -6.57 7.33 -7.23
CA LYS A 72 -6.67 7.94 -5.89
C LYS A 72 -8.14 8.21 -5.52
N THR A 73 -8.55 7.77 -4.32
CA THR A 73 -9.96 7.84 -3.85
C THR A 73 -10.30 9.10 -3.05
N GLY A 74 -9.29 9.86 -2.61
CA GLY A 74 -9.47 10.97 -1.65
C GLY A 74 -9.62 10.54 -0.19
N VAL A 75 -9.65 9.23 0.10
CA VAL A 75 -9.55 8.73 1.47
C VAL A 75 -8.09 8.64 1.86
N GLU A 76 -7.74 9.39 2.89
CA GLU A 76 -6.40 9.43 3.48
C GLU A 76 -6.53 9.14 4.99
N PHE A 77 -5.53 8.46 5.52
CA PHE A 77 -5.34 8.17 6.94
C PHE A 77 -4.08 8.90 7.40
N GLY A 78 -4.23 9.88 8.27
CA GLY A 78 -3.12 10.49 8.99
C GLY A 78 -2.54 9.55 10.05
N GLU A 79 -1.57 10.06 10.80
CA GLU A 79 -0.86 9.30 11.85
C GLU A 79 -1.79 8.69 12.90
N ASP A 80 -2.82 9.43 13.33
CA ASP A 80 -3.79 8.99 14.33
C ASP A 80 -4.80 7.95 13.79
N GLU A 81 -5.00 7.96 12.47
CA GLU A 81 -5.96 7.11 11.77
C GLU A 81 -5.29 5.83 11.23
N GLY A 82 -3.97 5.84 11.02
CA GLY A 82 -3.21 4.73 10.44
C GLY A 82 -3.33 3.42 11.21
N SER A 83 -3.62 3.48 12.52
CA SER A 83 -3.93 2.29 13.33
C SER A 83 -5.12 1.48 12.82
N ALA A 84 -6.02 2.08 12.03
CA ALA A 84 -7.12 1.36 11.40
C ALA A 84 -6.67 0.39 10.29
N LEU A 85 -5.50 0.61 9.69
CA LEU A 85 -4.95 -0.22 8.60
C LEU A 85 -4.12 -1.41 9.10
N ALA A 86 -3.75 -1.46 10.38
CA ALA A 86 -2.94 -2.55 10.93
C ALA A 86 -3.73 -3.87 10.95
N LYS A 87 -3.23 -4.94 10.32
CA LYS A 87 -3.89 -6.26 10.39
C LYS A 87 -3.43 -7.03 11.64
N PRO A 88 -4.35 -7.70 12.37
CA PRO A 88 -5.81 -7.63 12.25
C PRO A 88 -6.35 -6.32 12.86
N SER A 89 -7.28 -5.65 12.18
CA SER A 89 -7.95 -4.44 12.69
C SER A 89 -9.45 -4.67 12.78
N ASN A 90 -10.01 -4.39 13.96
CA ASN A 90 -11.45 -4.24 14.16
C ASN A 90 -11.90 -2.77 13.99
N ARG A 91 -11.01 -1.91 13.51
CA ARG A 91 -11.20 -0.46 13.39
C ARG A 91 -11.39 0.00 11.95
N LEU A 92 -11.42 -0.92 10.99
CA LEU A 92 -11.70 -0.67 9.58
C LEU A 92 -12.78 -1.64 9.11
N SER A 93 -13.78 -1.11 8.43
CA SER A 93 -14.84 -1.87 7.76
C SER A 93 -15.00 -1.33 6.36
N ILE A 94 -15.00 -2.22 5.37
CA ILE A 94 -15.16 -1.91 3.96
C ILE A 94 -16.39 -2.66 3.47
N VAL A 95 -17.34 -1.93 2.88
CA VAL A 95 -18.60 -2.47 2.36
C VAL A 95 -18.81 -1.93 0.96
N TRP A 96 -18.82 -2.82 -0.02
CA TRP A 96 -19.20 -2.49 -1.40
C TRP A 96 -20.71 -2.31 -1.46
N ILE A 97 -21.17 -1.09 -1.71
CA ILE A 97 -22.59 -0.72 -1.68
C ILE A 97 -23.26 -1.18 -2.97
N ASP A 98 -22.61 -0.90 -4.10
CA ASP A 98 -23.07 -1.26 -5.44
C ASP A 98 -21.88 -1.45 -6.39
N SER A 99 -22.12 -1.36 -7.71
CA SER A 99 -21.09 -1.56 -8.73
C SER A 99 -20.05 -0.44 -8.83
N HIS A 100 -20.34 0.74 -8.27
CA HIS A 100 -19.56 1.97 -8.40
C HIS A 100 -19.26 2.65 -7.07
N HIS A 101 -19.85 2.19 -5.95
CA HIS A 101 -19.67 2.83 -4.64
C HIS A 101 -19.16 1.85 -3.59
N VAL A 102 -18.20 2.30 -2.79
CA VAL A 102 -17.70 1.60 -1.62
C VAL A 102 -17.71 2.49 -0.39
N SER A 103 -18.21 1.96 0.71
CA SER A 103 -18.18 2.58 2.02
C SER A 103 -16.93 2.12 2.77
N ILE A 104 -16.12 3.06 3.22
CA ILE A 104 -14.96 2.83 4.08
C ILE A 104 -15.23 3.49 5.42
N THR A 105 -15.47 2.67 6.44
CA THR A 105 -15.70 3.12 7.81
C THR A 105 -14.47 2.79 8.66
N PHE A 106 -13.96 3.78 9.39
CA PHE A 106 -12.79 3.58 10.23
C PHE A 106 -12.85 4.37 11.53
N LYS A 107 -12.11 3.91 12.54
CA LYS A 107 -11.96 4.59 13.84
C LYS A 107 -10.49 4.87 14.12
N GLY A 108 -10.11 6.15 14.08
CA GLY A 108 -8.79 6.61 14.53
C GLY A 108 -8.61 6.43 16.04
N ARG A 109 -7.37 6.56 16.51
CA ARG A 109 -7.02 6.36 17.94
C ARG A 109 -7.83 7.27 18.86
N ASP A 110 -7.90 8.55 18.52
CA ASP A 110 -8.48 9.60 19.37
C ASP A 110 -9.91 9.98 18.94
N TYR A 111 -10.57 9.11 18.19
CA TYR A 111 -11.88 9.40 17.63
C TYR A 111 -12.96 8.84 18.55
N ASP A 112 -13.88 9.69 19.00
CA ASP A 112 -15.01 9.26 19.84
C ASP A 112 -15.92 8.28 19.08
N ARG A 113 -16.06 8.48 17.76
CA ARG A 113 -16.95 7.70 16.88
C ARG A 113 -16.23 7.33 15.57
N PRO A 114 -16.59 6.20 14.94
CA PRO A 114 -16.09 5.88 13.60
C PRO A 114 -16.54 6.94 12.58
N ILE A 115 -15.68 7.21 11.60
CA ILE A 115 -15.98 8.05 10.43
C ILE A 115 -16.25 7.12 9.24
N THR A 116 -17.22 7.48 8.42
CA THR A 116 -17.53 6.77 7.17
C THR A 116 -17.28 7.69 5.98
N LYS A 117 -16.54 7.20 4.99
CA LYS A 117 -16.32 7.87 3.71
C LYS A 117 -16.84 6.98 2.59
N ILE A 118 -17.57 7.57 1.64
CA ILE A 118 -18.03 6.88 0.43
C ILE A 118 -17.10 7.27 -0.71
N VAL A 119 -16.64 6.27 -1.45
CA VAL A 119 -15.78 6.42 -2.61
C VAL A 119 -16.54 5.94 -3.83
N GLU A 120 -16.60 6.78 -4.86
CA GLU A 120 -17.07 6.44 -6.20
C GLU A 120 -15.90 5.92 -7.07
N TYR A 121 -16.13 4.86 -7.85
CA TYR A 121 -15.11 4.19 -8.67
C TYR A 121 -15.66 3.56 -9.96
#